data_AF-A0A6L5F876-F1
#
_entry.id   AF-A0A6L5F876-F1
#
_cell.length_a   1.000
_cell.length_b   1.000
_cell.length_c   1.000
_cell.angle_alpha   90.00
_cell.angle_beta   90.00
_cell.angle_gamma   90.00
#
_symmetry.space_group_name_H-M   'P 1'
#
loop_
_entity.id
_entity.type
_entity.pdbx_description
1 polymer ?
#
loop_
_entity_poly.entity_id
_entity_poly.type
_entity_poly.pdbx_seq_one_letter_code
_entity_poly.pdbx_strand_id
1 'polypeptide(L)'
;MVRVAALSGGVGGARMVRGLQRLLGHHLEVIVNVGDDERVYGLALSPDIDTVVYGLAGVQGPQGWGMADDRFGVMTALERFGVDTTFRVGDGDLATLLYRSNRLAEGATLTEVTREIAQAFEVEANILPVSNDLVRTQLKIRSGTWLHFQEYFVHRGHEDEVVDVRFEGTERARPAPGVLAAIGRADLVVIGPSNPPLSVWPILAVDGVVDALSAKPTICVSPLIGATALRGPADKVMASLGLPPGTEGVIAAYENLIDAIVVDPGDADEVSSNTVEVIPANTRIADIGAAERLGRLLLSHVR
;
A
#
# COMPACT_ATOMS: atom_id res chain seq x y z
N MET A 1 -21.15 13.21 7.64
CA MET A 1 -19.69 13.38 7.67
C MET A 1 -19.14 12.67 6.44
N VAL A 2 -18.17 13.26 5.76
CA VAL A 2 -17.57 12.70 4.53
C VAL A 2 -16.96 11.33 4.82
N ARG A 3 -17.18 10.36 3.93
CA ARG A 3 -16.58 9.03 3.95
C ARG A 3 -15.55 8.90 2.83
N VAL A 4 -14.36 8.44 3.18
CA VAL A 4 -13.27 8.21 2.21
C VAL A 4 -12.89 6.73 2.22
N ALA A 5 -12.78 6.14 1.04
CA ALA A 5 -12.11 4.85 0.85
C ALA A 5 -10.72 5.11 0.25
N ALA A 6 -9.66 4.77 0.99
CA ALA A 6 -8.29 4.97 0.57
C ALA A 6 -7.63 3.64 0.20
N LEU A 7 -7.08 3.53 -1.01
CA LEU A 7 -6.26 2.40 -1.43
C LEU A 7 -4.81 2.67 -1.00
N SER A 8 -4.24 1.76 -0.21
CA SER A 8 -2.91 1.93 0.38
C SER A 8 -2.06 0.68 0.23
N GLY A 9 -0.83 0.88 -0.23
CA GLY A 9 0.25 -0.09 -0.14
C GLY A 9 1.59 0.61 0.05
N GLY A 10 2.53 -0.01 0.75
CA GLY A 10 3.81 0.56 1.14
C GLY A 10 3.73 1.83 2.00
N VAL A 11 4.89 2.46 2.16
CA VAL A 11 5.10 3.62 3.05
C VAL A 11 4.36 4.88 2.59
N GLY A 12 4.29 5.12 1.27
CA GLY A 12 3.67 6.33 0.72
C GLY A 12 2.18 6.41 1.04
N GLY A 13 1.45 5.32 0.77
CA GLY A 13 0.05 5.16 1.14
C GLY A 13 -0.18 5.35 2.65
N ALA A 14 0.61 4.66 3.49
CA ALA A 14 0.52 4.76 4.95
C ALA A 14 0.69 6.20 5.46
N ARG A 15 1.64 6.96 4.90
CA ARG A 15 1.85 8.37 5.25
C ARG A 15 0.66 9.26 4.88
N MET A 16 0.05 9.02 3.72
CA MET A 16 -1.15 9.76 3.29
C MET A 16 -2.34 9.47 4.22
N VAL A 17 -2.65 8.20 4.47
CA VAL A 17 -3.82 7.82 5.28
C VAL A 17 -3.68 8.27 6.73
N ARG A 18 -2.46 8.45 7.24
CA ARG A 18 -2.19 9.07 8.54
C ARG A 18 -2.73 10.50 8.66
N GLY A 19 -2.62 11.28 7.59
CA GLY A 19 -3.22 12.61 7.52
C GLY A 19 -4.75 12.56 7.46
N LEU A 20 -5.29 11.67 6.62
CA LEU A 20 -6.74 11.48 6.49
C LEU A 20 -7.39 11.00 7.79
N GLN A 21 -6.74 10.11 8.55
CA GLN A 21 -7.26 9.66 9.84
C GLN A 21 -7.45 10.82 10.82
N ARG A 22 -6.50 11.77 10.88
CA ARG A 22 -6.64 12.94 11.76
C ARG A 22 -7.84 13.82 11.43
N LEU A 23 -8.32 13.76 10.18
CA LEU A 23 -9.44 14.55 9.69
C LEU A 23 -10.78 13.81 9.77
N LEU A 24 -10.76 12.47 9.68
CA LEU A 24 -11.95 11.66 9.48
C LEU A 24 -12.19 10.62 10.59
N GLY A 25 -11.17 10.22 11.34
CA GLY A 25 -11.23 9.12 12.31
C GLY A 25 -11.86 7.86 11.70
N HIS A 26 -12.92 7.37 12.34
CA HIS A 26 -13.71 6.20 11.92
C HIS A 26 -14.45 6.34 10.57
N HIS A 27 -14.44 7.52 9.93
CA HIS A 27 -15.02 7.72 8.60
C HIS A 27 -14.03 7.43 7.45
N LEU A 28 -12.79 7.06 7.78
CA LEU A 28 -11.80 6.59 6.83
C LEU A 28 -11.79 5.05 6.77
N GLU A 29 -11.99 4.51 5.57
CA GLU A 29 -11.81 3.10 5.25
C GLU A 29 -10.49 2.96 4.47
N VAL A 30 -9.51 2.24 5.00
CA VAL A 30 -8.23 2.00 4.35
C VAL A 30 -8.22 0.58 3.80
N ILE A 31 -8.26 0.44 2.47
CA ILE A 31 -8.20 -0.82 1.75
C ILE A 31 -6.74 -1.10 1.41
N VAL A 32 -6.19 -2.14 2.02
CA VAL A 32 -4.75 -2.41 2.04
C VAL A 32 -4.38 -3.55 1.11
N ASN A 33 -3.28 -3.37 0.40
CA ASN A 33 -2.61 -4.40 -0.37
C ASN A 33 -2.30 -5.65 0.48
N VAL A 34 -2.52 -6.83 -0.10
CA VAL A 34 -2.12 -8.13 0.48
C VAL A 34 -1.16 -8.90 -0.44
N GLY A 35 -0.79 -8.30 -1.59
CA GLY A 35 0.10 -8.91 -2.59
C GLY A 35 1.51 -9.22 -2.07
N ASP A 36 1.91 -8.56 -0.98
CA ASP A 36 3.22 -8.66 -0.37
C ASP A 36 3.21 -9.54 0.90
N ASP A 37 2.05 -10.11 1.25
CA ASP A 37 1.88 -11.02 2.38
C ASP A 37 2.67 -12.32 2.15
N GLU A 38 3.43 -12.73 3.16
CA GLU A 38 4.32 -13.89 3.08
C GLU A 38 4.44 -14.62 4.43
N ARG A 39 5.19 -15.72 4.45
CA ARG A 39 5.63 -16.35 5.69
C ARG A 39 7.11 -16.13 5.90
N VAL A 40 7.46 -15.47 7.00
CA VAL A 40 8.84 -15.21 7.41
C VAL A 40 9.06 -15.87 8.77
N TYR A 41 10.14 -16.64 8.90
CA TYR A 41 10.43 -17.46 10.11
C TYR A 41 9.29 -18.39 10.53
N GLY A 42 8.46 -18.82 9.58
CA GLY A 42 7.27 -19.63 9.84
C GLY A 42 6.05 -18.85 10.35
N LEU A 43 6.10 -17.52 10.37
CA LEU A 43 5.02 -16.65 10.83
C LEU A 43 4.42 -15.87 9.66
N ALA A 44 3.12 -15.61 9.74
CA ALA A 44 2.40 -14.79 8.77
C ALA A 44 2.79 -13.31 8.91
N LEU A 45 3.33 -12.75 7.83
CA LEU A 45 3.71 -11.36 7.68
C LEU A 45 2.74 -10.68 6.69
N SER A 46 2.23 -9.50 7.07
CA SER A 46 1.39 -8.67 6.19
C SER A 46 1.97 -7.25 6.17
N PRO A 47 3.03 -7.00 5.37
CA PRO A 47 3.91 -5.84 5.56
C PRO A 47 3.21 -4.50 5.33
N ASP A 48 2.27 -4.44 4.38
CA ASP A 48 1.53 -3.23 4.08
C ASP A 48 0.46 -2.94 5.14
N ILE A 49 -0.20 -3.97 5.66
CA ILE A 49 -1.14 -3.84 6.79
C ILE A 49 -0.41 -3.33 8.02
N ASP A 50 0.72 -3.96 8.37
CA ASP A 50 1.53 -3.58 9.52
C ASP A 50 2.07 -2.15 9.38
N THR A 51 2.54 -1.78 8.18
CA THR A 51 2.99 -0.42 7.87
C THR A 51 1.88 0.62 8.04
N VAL A 52 0.65 0.32 7.60
CA VAL A 52 -0.52 1.20 7.82
C VAL A 52 -0.84 1.29 9.31
N VAL A 53 -0.97 0.17 10.02
CA VAL A 53 -1.28 0.14 11.47
C VAL A 53 -0.26 0.98 12.24
N TYR A 54 1.03 0.68 12.10
CA TYR A 54 2.09 1.36 12.83
C TYR A 54 2.19 2.85 12.45
N GLY A 55 1.92 3.18 11.18
CA GLY A 55 1.89 4.55 10.70
C GLY A 55 0.76 5.37 11.33
N LEU A 56 -0.45 4.81 11.36
CA LEU A 56 -1.63 5.44 11.95
C LEU A 56 -1.53 5.58 13.47
N ALA A 57 -0.94 4.58 14.13
CA ALA A 57 -0.67 4.59 15.57
C ALA A 57 0.52 5.50 15.95
N GLY A 58 1.31 5.94 14.97
CA GLY A 58 2.48 6.81 15.21
C GLY A 58 3.68 6.11 15.84
N VAL A 59 3.73 4.77 15.78
CA VAL A 59 4.82 3.93 16.32
C VAL A 59 5.73 3.37 15.21
N GLN A 60 5.56 3.80 13.97
CA GLN A 60 6.40 3.40 12.84
C GLN A 60 7.89 3.73 13.02
N GLY A 61 8.76 2.84 12.56
CA GLY A 61 10.20 3.05 12.52
C GLY A 61 10.65 4.14 11.52
N PRO A 62 11.91 4.58 11.58
CA PRO A 62 12.43 5.69 10.77
C PRO A 62 12.45 5.43 9.26
N GLN A 63 12.47 4.16 8.85
CA GLN A 63 12.38 3.79 7.43
C GLN A 63 10.95 3.92 6.87
N GLY A 64 9.95 3.98 7.75
CA GLY A 64 8.53 4.01 7.41
C GLY A 64 7.81 2.68 7.60
N TRP A 65 8.53 1.61 7.91
CA TRP A 65 8.02 0.28 8.28
C TRP A 65 8.68 -0.20 9.57
N GLY A 66 8.13 -1.29 10.15
CA GLY A 66 8.51 -1.79 11.47
C GLY A 66 8.17 -0.80 12.60
N MET A 67 8.49 -1.16 13.84
CA MET A 67 8.26 -0.31 15.00
C MET A 67 9.46 0.60 15.33
N ALA A 68 9.19 1.78 15.87
CA ALA A 68 10.20 2.67 16.42
C ALA A 68 10.84 2.06 17.68
N ASP A 69 12.14 2.28 17.83
CA ASP A 69 12.94 1.81 18.98
C ASP A 69 12.89 0.29 19.22
N ASP A 70 12.52 -0.48 18.19
CA ASP A 70 12.46 -1.93 18.30
C ASP A 70 13.85 -2.56 18.44
N ARG A 71 13.90 -3.67 19.16
CA ARG A 71 15.11 -4.47 19.37
C ARG A 71 15.12 -5.64 18.42
N PHE A 72 16.28 -6.26 18.24
CA PHE A 72 16.43 -7.42 17.36
C PHE A 72 17.08 -8.60 18.08
N GLY A 73 16.73 -8.76 19.37
CA GLY A 73 17.31 -9.80 20.22
C GLY A 73 16.99 -11.19 19.70
N VAL A 74 15.76 -11.40 19.20
CA VAL A 74 15.36 -12.69 18.62
C VAL A 74 16.12 -12.98 17.33
N MET A 75 16.30 -12.00 16.44
CA MET A 75 17.09 -12.20 15.22
C MET A 75 18.53 -12.59 15.55
N THR A 76 19.19 -11.88 16.46
CA THR A 76 20.55 -12.23 16.91
C THR A 76 20.62 -13.61 17.58
N ALA A 77 19.56 -14.05 18.25
CA ALA A 77 19.50 -15.40 18.81
C ALA A 77 19.32 -16.47 17.71
N LEU A 78 18.50 -16.21 16.68
CA LEU A 78 18.25 -17.11 15.56
C LEU A 78 19.50 -17.38 14.72
N GLU A 79 20.40 -16.39 14.58
CA GLU A 79 21.69 -16.53 13.89
C GLU A 79 22.54 -17.69 14.47
N ARG A 80 22.41 -18.01 15.77
CA ARG A 80 23.13 -19.13 16.41
C ARG A 80 22.73 -20.51 15.88
N PHE A 81 21.53 -20.60 15.29
CA PHE A 81 21.02 -21.83 14.68
C PHE A 81 21.28 -21.87 13.16
N GLY A 82 22.04 -20.92 12.61
CA GLY A 82 22.31 -20.82 11.17
C GLY A 82 21.11 -20.35 10.35
N VAL A 83 20.10 -19.73 10.97
CA VAL A 83 18.96 -19.12 10.26
C VAL A 83 19.41 -17.84 9.56
N ASP A 84 19.04 -17.66 8.29
CA ASP A 84 19.26 -16.41 7.56
C ASP A 84 18.35 -15.29 8.09
N THR A 85 18.94 -14.34 8.79
CA THR A 85 18.25 -13.17 9.35
C THR A 85 18.44 -11.89 8.56
N THR A 86 18.65 -11.99 7.24
CA THR A 86 18.77 -10.81 6.35
C THR A 86 17.46 -10.00 6.34
N PHE A 87 16.31 -10.68 6.39
CA PHE A 87 15.01 -10.03 6.63
C PHE A 87 14.85 -9.73 8.13
N ARG A 88 15.22 -8.53 8.56
CA ARG A 88 15.19 -8.17 9.99
C ARG A 88 13.76 -7.88 10.46
N VAL A 89 13.26 -8.67 11.41
CA VAL A 89 12.02 -8.41 12.16
C VAL A 89 12.40 -7.99 13.58
N GLY A 90 11.88 -6.85 14.04
CA GLY A 90 12.10 -6.40 15.42
C GLY A 90 11.32 -7.24 16.43
N ASP A 91 11.68 -7.21 17.71
CA ASP A 91 11.09 -8.04 18.75
C ASP A 91 9.61 -7.67 19.01
N GLY A 92 9.26 -6.38 18.94
CA GLY A 92 7.88 -5.88 18.99
C GLY A 92 7.09 -6.22 17.73
N ASP A 93 7.70 -6.04 16.56
CA ASP A 93 7.09 -6.43 15.28
C ASP A 93 6.83 -7.95 15.21
N LEU A 94 7.76 -8.75 15.73
CA LEU A 94 7.61 -10.20 15.84
C LEU A 94 6.41 -10.58 16.72
N ALA A 95 6.08 -9.79 17.75
CA ALA A 95 4.88 -10.04 18.56
C ALA A 95 3.60 -9.91 17.73
N THR A 96 3.52 -8.93 16.81
CA THR A 96 2.42 -8.80 15.84
C THR A 96 2.33 -10.03 14.94
N LEU A 97 3.47 -10.50 14.39
CA LEU A 97 3.53 -11.70 13.55
C LEU A 97 3.08 -12.95 14.31
N LEU A 98 3.50 -13.12 15.57
CA LEU A 98 3.10 -14.23 16.43
C LEU A 98 1.60 -14.20 16.70
N TYR A 99 1.05 -13.04 17.08
CA TYR A 99 -0.38 -12.86 17.32
C TYR A 99 -1.20 -13.20 16.07
N ARG A 100 -0.85 -12.61 14.92
CA ARG A 100 -1.49 -12.89 13.64
C ARG A 100 -1.47 -14.36 13.30
N SER A 101 -0.30 -14.98 13.38
CA SER A 101 -0.13 -16.41 13.04
C SER A 101 -0.98 -17.31 13.90
N ASN A 102 -1.05 -17.04 15.21
CA ASN A 102 -1.86 -17.84 16.14
C ASN A 102 -3.36 -17.69 15.83
N ARG A 103 -3.85 -16.45 15.64
CA ARG A 103 -5.26 -16.21 15.33
C ARG A 103 -5.69 -16.83 14.00
N LEU A 104 -4.86 -16.72 12.96
CA LEU A 104 -5.12 -17.38 11.68
C LEU A 104 -5.16 -18.91 11.83
N ALA A 105 -4.28 -19.49 12.65
CA ALA A 105 -4.28 -20.93 12.94
C ALA A 105 -5.53 -21.38 13.73
N GLU A 106 -6.12 -20.50 14.53
CA GLU A 106 -7.40 -20.70 15.22
C GLU A 106 -8.63 -20.55 14.30
N GLY A 107 -8.42 -20.22 13.01
CA GLY A 107 -9.48 -20.09 12.02
C GLY A 107 -10.04 -18.68 11.86
N ALA A 108 -9.45 -17.66 12.49
CA ALA A 108 -9.80 -16.27 12.22
C ALA A 108 -9.41 -15.89 10.78
N THR A 109 -10.17 -14.96 10.19
CA THR A 109 -9.85 -14.36 8.89
C THR A 109 -8.82 -13.24 9.04
N LEU A 110 -8.10 -12.91 7.96
CA LEU A 110 -7.17 -11.77 7.96
C LEU A 110 -7.87 -10.45 8.32
N THR A 111 -9.13 -10.27 7.91
CA THR A 111 -9.95 -9.11 8.27
C THR A 111 -10.17 -9.00 9.78
N GLU A 112 -10.52 -10.11 10.44
CA GLU A 112 -10.73 -10.12 11.89
C GLU A 112 -9.42 -9.83 12.63
N VAL A 113 -8.34 -10.48 12.22
CA VAL A 113 -7.02 -10.29 12.82
C VAL A 113 -6.51 -8.86 12.64
N THR A 114 -6.65 -8.29 11.44
CA THR A 114 -6.28 -6.90 11.17
C THR A 114 -7.08 -5.93 12.04
N ARG A 115 -8.37 -6.18 12.25
CA ARG A 115 -9.20 -5.35 13.15
C ARG A 115 -8.74 -5.44 14.60
N GLU A 116 -8.47 -6.64 15.10
CA GLU A 116 -7.98 -6.87 16.47
C GLU A 116 -6.63 -6.17 16.69
N ILE A 117 -5.70 -6.29 15.74
CA ILE A 117 -4.40 -5.61 15.79
C ILE A 117 -4.59 -4.08 15.76
N ALA A 118 -5.38 -3.55 14.81
CA ALA A 118 -5.63 -2.11 14.72
C ALA A 118 -6.21 -1.53 16.02
N GLN A 119 -7.13 -2.26 16.67
CA GLN A 119 -7.70 -1.89 17.97
C GLN A 119 -6.65 -1.89 19.08
N ALA A 120 -5.76 -2.89 19.13
CA ALA A 120 -4.68 -2.95 20.11
C ALA A 120 -3.69 -1.78 19.98
N PHE A 121 -3.54 -1.23 18.78
CA PHE A 121 -2.75 -0.04 18.49
C PHE A 121 -3.54 1.28 18.54
N GLU A 122 -4.79 1.24 18.99
CA GLU A 122 -5.68 2.41 19.13
C GLU A 122 -5.86 3.19 17.80
N VAL A 123 -5.86 2.47 16.67
CA VAL A 123 -6.12 3.04 15.35
C VAL A 123 -7.61 3.34 15.18
N GLU A 124 -7.93 4.57 14.80
CA GLU A 124 -9.33 5.00 14.60
C GLU A 124 -9.88 4.62 13.22
N ALA A 125 -9.07 4.64 12.17
CA ALA A 125 -9.52 4.27 10.83
C ALA A 125 -9.88 2.78 10.73
N ASN A 126 -10.81 2.44 9.85
CA ASN A 126 -11.15 1.05 9.56
C ASN A 126 -10.13 0.51 8.55
N ILE A 127 -9.26 -0.42 8.97
CA ILE A 127 -8.29 -1.06 8.09
C ILE A 127 -8.89 -2.37 7.56
N LEU A 128 -8.94 -2.49 6.24
CA LEU A 128 -9.47 -3.64 5.52
C LEU A 128 -8.38 -4.23 4.62
N PRO A 129 -7.92 -5.47 4.83
CA PRO A 129 -7.19 -6.15 3.76
C PRO A 129 -8.10 -6.26 2.54
N VAL A 130 -7.58 -6.07 1.33
CA VAL A 130 -8.42 -6.17 0.12
C VAL A 130 -9.07 -7.55 -0.02
N SER A 131 -8.40 -8.60 0.46
CA SER A 131 -8.87 -9.99 0.42
C SER A 131 -8.47 -10.73 1.71
N ASN A 132 -9.25 -11.72 2.10
CA ASN A 132 -8.83 -12.72 3.10
C ASN A 132 -8.05 -13.89 2.46
N ASP A 133 -8.18 -14.03 1.14
CA ASP A 133 -7.48 -15.04 0.36
C ASP A 133 -6.05 -14.58 0.04
N LEU A 134 -5.15 -15.54 -0.11
CA LEU A 134 -3.78 -15.27 -0.52
C LEU A 134 -3.74 -14.76 -1.96
N VAL A 135 -3.20 -13.55 -2.13
CA VAL A 135 -2.80 -12.97 -3.41
C VAL A 135 -1.31 -12.68 -3.31
N ARG A 136 -0.52 -13.14 -4.28
CA ARG A 136 0.93 -12.93 -4.26
C ARG A 136 1.42 -12.22 -5.52
N THR A 137 2.09 -11.09 -5.32
CA THR A 137 2.78 -10.38 -6.38
C THR A 137 4.00 -11.20 -6.83
N GLN A 138 4.06 -11.50 -8.13
CA GLN A 138 5.20 -12.12 -8.77
C GLN A 138 5.69 -11.27 -9.93
N LEU A 139 7.00 -11.13 -10.03
CA LEU A 139 7.67 -10.30 -11.03
C LEU A 139 8.50 -11.18 -11.94
N LYS A 140 8.31 -11.05 -13.25
CA LYS A 140 9.19 -11.68 -14.23
C LYS A 140 10.34 -10.74 -14.51
N ILE A 141 11.56 -11.22 -14.30
CA ILE A 141 12.76 -10.45 -14.65
C ILE A 141 13.19 -10.75 -16.09
N ARG A 142 14.03 -9.89 -16.68
CA ARG A 142 14.49 -10.02 -18.08
C ARG A 142 15.08 -11.39 -18.44
N SER A 143 15.63 -12.14 -17.49
CA SER A 143 16.10 -13.52 -17.71
C SER A 143 14.97 -14.52 -18.02
N GLY A 144 13.71 -14.13 -17.82
CA GLY A 144 12.53 -14.98 -17.92
C GLY A 144 12.11 -15.64 -16.60
N THR A 145 12.89 -15.47 -15.54
CA THR A 145 12.61 -16.04 -14.21
C THR A 145 11.50 -15.26 -13.51
N TRP A 146 10.57 -15.96 -12.86
CA TRP A 146 9.57 -15.37 -11.98
C TRP A 146 10.07 -15.37 -10.54
N LEU A 147 10.03 -14.22 -9.89
CA LEU A 147 10.42 -14.01 -8.50
C LEU A 147 9.19 -13.64 -7.67
N HIS A 148 9.18 -14.07 -6.41
CA HIS A 148 8.25 -13.53 -5.42
C HIS A 148 8.64 -12.10 -5.04
N PHE A 149 7.67 -11.29 -4.61
CA PHE A 149 7.90 -9.88 -4.29
C PHE A 149 9.04 -9.66 -3.29
N GLN A 150 9.08 -10.38 -2.16
CA GLN A 150 10.13 -10.18 -1.15
C GLN A 150 11.52 -10.58 -1.65
N GLU A 151 11.60 -11.61 -2.49
CA GLU A 151 12.85 -12.00 -3.16
C GLU A 151 13.36 -10.88 -4.07
N TYR A 152 12.50 -10.34 -4.92
CA TYR A 152 12.84 -9.20 -5.78
C TYR A 152 13.20 -7.96 -4.96
N PHE A 153 12.34 -7.57 -4.01
CA PHE A 153 12.39 -6.26 -3.38
C PHE A 153 13.46 -6.16 -2.29
N VAL A 154 13.54 -7.18 -1.43
CA VAL A 154 14.43 -7.19 -0.26
C VAL A 154 15.74 -7.91 -0.57
N HIS A 155 15.68 -9.17 -0.98
CA HIS A 155 16.89 -10.00 -1.14
C HIS A 155 17.75 -9.55 -2.32
N ARG A 156 17.12 -9.12 -3.42
CA ARG A 156 17.80 -8.69 -4.64
C ARG A 156 17.85 -7.17 -4.80
N GLY A 157 17.41 -6.44 -3.77
CA GLY A 157 17.47 -4.98 -3.74
C GLY A 157 16.76 -4.31 -4.91
N HIS A 158 15.73 -4.95 -5.49
CA HIS A 158 14.96 -4.48 -6.65
C HIS A 158 15.82 -3.99 -7.83
N GLU A 159 17.03 -4.54 -7.99
CA GLU A 159 17.97 -4.15 -9.05
C GLU A 159 17.63 -4.77 -10.41
N ASP A 160 16.91 -5.90 -10.41
CA ASP A 160 16.55 -6.58 -11.64
C ASP A 160 15.51 -5.79 -12.44
N GLU A 161 15.68 -5.84 -13.76
CA GLU A 161 14.69 -5.29 -14.66
C GLU A 161 13.47 -6.21 -14.79
N VAL A 162 12.32 -5.66 -14.42
CA VAL A 162 11.01 -6.33 -14.46
C VAL A 162 10.39 -6.19 -15.84
N VAL A 163 10.05 -7.31 -16.49
CA VAL A 163 9.44 -7.33 -17.83
C VAL A 163 7.98 -7.76 -17.81
N ASP A 164 7.48 -8.27 -16.69
CA ASP A 164 6.08 -8.67 -16.52
C ASP A 164 5.73 -8.74 -15.02
N VAL A 165 4.45 -8.57 -14.69
CA VAL A 165 3.94 -8.68 -13.32
C VAL A 165 2.65 -9.50 -13.33
N ARG A 166 2.48 -10.37 -12.34
CA ARG A 166 1.23 -11.11 -12.14
C ARG A 166 0.89 -11.23 -10.66
N PHE A 167 -0.39 -11.47 -10.39
CA PHE A 167 -0.92 -11.61 -9.04
C PHE A 167 -1.49 -13.02 -8.88
N GLU A 168 -0.68 -13.93 -8.37
CA GLU A 168 -1.05 -15.34 -8.16
C GLU A 168 -2.12 -15.45 -7.08
N GLY A 169 -3.21 -16.18 -7.36
CA GLY A 169 -4.31 -16.39 -6.42
C GLY A 169 -5.55 -15.53 -6.69
N THR A 170 -5.43 -14.51 -7.56
CA THR A 170 -6.56 -13.62 -7.91
C THR A 170 -7.72 -14.35 -8.58
N GLU A 171 -7.48 -15.48 -9.23
CA GLU A 171 -8.52 -16.32 -9.84
C GLU A 171 -9.52 -16.89 -8.82
N ARG A 172 -9.10 -17.00 -7.55
CA ARG A 172 -9.93 -17.48 -6.43
C ARG A 172 -10.20 -16.43 -5.37
N ALA A 173 -9.38 -15.38 -5.32
CA ALA A 173 -9.53 -14.31 -4.33
C ALA A 173 -10.88 -13.62 -4.46
N ARG A 174 -11.44 -13.22 -3.32
CA ARG A 174 -12.64 -12.39 -3.25
C ARG A 174 -12.39 -11.17 -2.37
N PRO A 175 -13.03 -10.02 -2.67
CA PRO A 175 -12.98 -8.87 -1.79
C PRO A 175 -13.36 -9.27 -0.37
N ALA A 176 -12.54 -8.88 0.61
CA ALA A 176 -12.81 -9.18 2.00
C ALA A 176 -14.13 -8.54 2.47
N PRO A 177 -14.80 -9.09 3.49
CA PRO A 177 -16.03 -8.53 4.02
C PRO A 177 -15.88 -7.04 4.37
N GLY A 178 -16.70 -6.22 3.72
CA GLY A 178 -16.70 -4.77 3.91
C GLY A 178 -15.99 -3.97 2.82
N VAL A 179 -15.09 -4.56 2.01
CA VAL A 179 -14.30 -3.83 0.99
C VAL A 179 -15.19 -3.16 -0.05
N LEU A 180 -16.04 -3.92 -0.74
CA LEU A 180 -16.95 -3.34 -1.76
C LEU A 180 -17.96 -2.36 -1.15
N ALA A 181 -18.41 -2.63 0.09
CA ALA A 181 -19.32 -1.74 0.80
C ALA A 181 -18.63 -0.43 1.25
N ALA A 182 -17.33 -0.46 1.56
CA ALA A 182 -16.54 0.72 1.88
C ALA A 182 -16.42 1.61 0.64
N ILE A 183 -16.01 1.04 -0.50
CA ILE A 183 -15.94 1.76 -1.78
C ILE A 183 -17.33 2.32 -2.15
N GLY A 184 -18.36 1.48 -2.13
CA GLY A 184 -19.73 1.84 -2.50
C GLY A 184 -20.36 2.94 -1.63
N ARG A 185 -19.90 3.12 -0.39
CA ARG A 185 -20.38 4.17 0.54
C ARG A 185 -19.46 5.40 0.59
N ALA A 186 -18.29 5.36 -0.07
CA ALA A 186 -17.39 6.48 -0.11
C ALA A 186 -18.00 7.63 -0.93
N ASP A 187 -17.80 8.85 -0.42
CA ASP A 187 -18.05 10.09 -1.17
C ASP A 187 -16.86 10.40 -2.09
N LEU A 188 -15.67 9.91 -1.71
CA LEU A 188 -14.42 10.01 -2.47
C LEU A 188 -13.57 8.75 -2.28
N VAL A 189 -13.03 8.24 -3.38
CA VAL A 189 -11.96 7.24 -3.37
C VAL A 189 -10.61 7.95 -3.55
N VAL A 190 -9.62 7.58 -2.75
CA VAL A 190 -8.26 8.08 -2.89
C VAL A 190 -7.28 6.93 -3.13
N ILE A 191 -6.47 7.02 -4.16
CA ILE A 191 -5.33 6.11 -4.39
C ILE A 191 -4.06 6.78 -3.87
N GLY A 192 -3.39 6.13 -2.92
CA GLY A 192 -2.18 6.69 -2.29
C GLY A 192 -0.98 6.83 -3.23
N PRO A 193 0.05 7.61 -2.81
CA PRO A 193 1.30 7.77 -3.56
C PRO A 193 2.19 6.52 -3.41
N SER A 194 1.71 5.44 -4.00
CA SER A 194 2.26 4.09 -3.93
C SER A 194 2.73 3.64 -5.31
N ASN A 195 3.56 2.60 -5.37
CA ASN A 195 4.00 2.00 -6.63
C ASN A 195 2.77 1.39 -7.34
N PRO A 196 2.36 1.84 -8.54
CA PRO A 196 1.13 1.31 -9.13
C PRO A 196 1.22 -0.20 -9.40
N PRO A 197 2.25 -0.73 -10.11
CA PRO A 197 2.38 -2.18 -10.32
C PRO A 197 2.51 -3.04 -9.07
N LEU A 198 3.19 -2.55 -8.02
CA LEU A 198 3.56 -3.38 -6.87
C LEU A 198 2.67 -3.20 -5.65
N SER A 199 1.98 -2.07 -5.53
CA SER A 199 1.23 -1.72 -4.31
C SER A 199 -0.25 -1.47 -4.57
N VAL A 200 -0.66 -1.02 -5.77
CA VAL A 200 -2.06 -0.71 -6.06
C VAL A 200 -2.68 -1.76 -7.00
N TRP A 201 -1.98 -2.18 -8.05
CA TRP A 201 -2.46 -3.21 -8.95
C TRP A 201 -2.83 -4.54 -8.27
N PRO A 202 -2.14 -5.04 -7.22
CA PRO A 202 -2.63 -6.23 -6.53
C PRO A 202 -3.99 -6.02 -5.85
N ILE A 203 -4.32 -4.80 -5.43
CA ILE A 203 -5.64 -4.44 -4.91
C ILE A 203 -6.67 -4.46 -6.05
N LEU A 204 -6.33 -3.83 -7.18
CA LEU A 204 -7.21 -3.75 -8.35
C LEU A 204 -7.44 -5.12 -9.02
N ALA A 205 -6.49 -6.04 -8.90
CA ALA A 205 -6.58 -7.38 -9.46
C ALA A 205 -7.55 -8.31 -8.72
N VAL A 206 -8.06 -7.91 -7.54
CA VAL A 206 -9.11 -8.66 -6.84
C VAL A 206 -10.46 -8.37 -7.50
N ASP A 207 -11.16 -9.45 -7.88
CA ASP A 207 -12.39 -9.40 -8.66
C ASP A 207 -13.47 -8.48 -8.04
N GLY A 208 -14.07 -7.62 -8.87
CA GLY A 208 -15.09 -6.64 -8.48
C GLY A 208 -14.57 -5.33 -7.85
N VAL A 209 -13.27 -5.22 -7.52
CA VAL A 209 -12.71 -3.97 -6.97
C VAL A 209 -12.73 -2.84 -8.00
N VAL A 210 -12.26 -3.09 -9.23
CA VAL A 210 -12.26 -2.09 -10.31
C VAL A 210 -13.68 -1.60 -10.61
N ASP A 211 -14.64 -2.52 -10.77
CA ASP A 211 -16.04 -2.16 -11.04
C ASP A 211 -16.64 -1.26 -9.95
N ALA A 212 -16.32 -1.54 -8.67
CA ALA A 212 -16.79 -0.72 -7.56
C ALA A 212 -16.15 0.68 -7.57
N LEU A 213 -14.89 0.79 -7.98
CA LEU A 213 -14.14 2.05 -8.07
C LEU A 213 -14.61 2.91 -9.24
N SER A 214 -14.90 2.32 -10.40
CA SER A 214 -15.35 3.05 -11.60
C SER A 214 -16.67 3.80 -11.40
N ALA A 215 -17.45 3.45 -10.37
CA ALA A 215 -18.68 4.13 -10.01
C ALA A 215 -18.48 5.32 -9.04
N LYS A 216 -17.23 5.66 -8.71
CA LYS A 216 -16.90 6.62 -7.64
C LYS A 216 -15.92 7.69 -8.12
N PRO A 217 -16.08 8.95 -7.65
CA PRO A 217 -15.05 9.97 -7.80
C PRO A 217 -13.74 9.45 -7.22
N THR A 218 -12.70 9.37 -8.05
CA THR A 218 -11.43 8.75 -7.69
C THR A 218 -10.27 9.71 -7.96
N ILE A 219 -9.50 10.01 -6.92
CA ILE A 219 -8.32 10.86 -7.00
C ILE A 219 -7.08 10.04 -6.66
N CYS A 220 -6.08 10.08 -7.53
CA CYS A 220 -4.76 9.51 -7.25
C CYS A 220 -3.80 10.58 -6.73
N VAL A 221 -2.93 10.23 -5.80
CA VAL A 221 -1.74 11.04 -5.49
C VAL A 221 -0.54 10.40 -6.17
N SER A 222 0.17 11.15 -7.00
CA SER A 222 1.35 10.64 -7.71
C SER A 222 2.44 10.20 -6.72
N PRO A 223 3.08 9.04 -6.94
CA PRO A 223 4.25 8.61 -6.17
C PRO A 223 5.55 9.33 -6.57
N LEU A 224 5.51 10.16 -7.61
CA LEU A 224 6.68 10.80 -8.22
C LEU A 224 6.89 12.24 -7.71
N ILE A 225 8.16 12.62 -7.64
CA ILE A 225 8.62 14.00 -7.44
C ILE A 225 9.79 14.23 -8.41
N GLY A 226 9.65 15.14 -9.37
CA GLY A 226 10.67 15.37 -10.40
C GLY A 226 10.81 14.16 -11.32
N ALA A 227 9.68 13.59 -11.75
CA ALA A 227 9.57 12.35 -12.53
C ALA A 227 10.22 11.08 -11.92
N THR A 228 10.64 11.12 -10.64
CA THR A 228 11.28 9.98 -9.96
C THR A 228 10.55 9.59 -8.69
N ALA A 229 10.55 8.30 -8.35
CA ALA A 229 9.96 7.85 -7.10
C ALA A 229 10.83 8.26 -5.91
N LEU A 230 10.21 8.83 -4.86
CA LEU A 230 10.95 9.20 -3.65
C LEU A 230 11.52 7.97 -2.92
N ARG A 231 10.82 6.84 -2.99
CA ARG A 231 11.21 5.55 -2.40
C ARG A 231 10.74 4.40 -3.27
N GLY A 232 11.55 3.35 -3.33
CA GLY A 232 11.26 2.14 -4.09
C GLY A 232 11.38 2.36 -5.61
N PRO A 233 11.10 1.32 -6.41
CA PRO A 233 11.44 1.30 -7.83
C PRO A 233 10.27 1.70 -8.74
N ALA A 234 9.34 2.56 -8.30
CA ALA A 234 8.09 2.78 -9.04
C ALA A 234 8.31 3.30 -10.47
N ASP A 235 9.12 4.34 -10.64
CA ASP A 235 9.50 4.89 -11.95
C ASP A 235 10.18 3.84 -12.84
N LYS A 236 11.13 3.07 -12.28
CA LYS A 236 11.86 2.03 -13.03
C LYS A 236 10.97 0.88 -13.46
N VAL A 237 10.12 0.38 -12.57
CA VAL A 237 9.22 -0.76 -12.84
C VAL A 237 8.13 -0.33 -13.83
N MET A 238 7.58 0.87 -13.70
CA MET A 238 6.62 1.39 -14.68
C MET A 238 7.26 1.49 -16.07
N ALA A 239 8.46 2.08 -16.16
CA ALA A 239 9.18 2.19 -17.43
C ALA A 239 9.52 0.82 -18.04
N SER A 240 9.93 -0.15 -17.23
CA SER A 240 10.29 -1.49 -17.71
C SER A 240 9.09 -2.32 -18.16
N LEU A 241 7.90 -2.04 -17.62
CA LEU A 241 6.62 -2.57 -18.10
C LEU A 241 6.06 -1.82 -19.32
N GLY A 242 6.77 -0.81 -19.82
CA GLY A 242 6.39 -0.07 -21.03
C GLY A 242 5.40 1.07 -20.81
N LEU A 243 5.19 1.52 -19.56
CA LEU A 243 4.41 2.72 -19.27
C LEU A 243 5.20 3.99 -19.65
N PRO A 244 4.51 5.07 -20.06
CA PRO A 244 5.15 6.36 -20.31
C PRO A 244 5.98 6.85 -19.11
N PRO A 245 7.01 7.70 -19.33
CA PRO A 245 7.75 8.30 -18.22
C PRO A 245 6.90 9.32 -17.45
N GLY A 246 7.32 9.60 -16.21
CA GLY A 246 6.76 10.68 -15.40
C GLY A 246 5.28 10.47 -15.06
N THR A 247 4.55 11.58 -14.91
CA THR A 247 3.15 11.57 -14.49
C THR A 247 2.22 10.89 -15.51
N GLU A 248 2.51 10.99 -16.81
CA GLU A 248 1.73 10.29 -17.84
C GLU A 248 1.75 8.76 -17.63
N GLY A 249 2.87 8.21 -17.15
CA GLY A 249 2.98 6.80 -16.77
C GLY A 249 2.05 6.40 -15.63
N VAL A 250 1.93 7.26 -14.62
CA VAL A 250 1.03 7.04 -13.48
C VAL A 250 -0.42 7.07 -13.92
N ILE A 251 -0.80 8.02 -14.79
CA ILE A 251 -2.16 8.10 -15.36
C ILE A 251 -2.46 6.84 -16.19
N ALA A 252 -1.52 6.44 -17.06
CA ALA A 252 -1.66 5.26 -17.90
C ALA A 252 -1.81 3.98 -17.06
N ALA A 253 -1.16 3.90 -15.90
CA ALA A 253 -1.23 2.75 -15.00
C ALA A 253 -2.62 2.49 -14.41
N TYR A 254 -3.56 3.45 -14.53
CA TYR A 254 -4.91 3.31 -13.98
C TYR A 254 -6.01 3.27 -15.05
N GLU A 255 -5.67 3.24 -16.35
CA GLU A 255 -6.61 2.93 -17.46
C GLU A 255 -8.00 3.63 -17.37
N ASN A 256 -8.04 4.92 -17.05
CA ASN A 256 -9.27 5.75 -16.85
C ASN A 256 -10.05 5.53 -15.54
N LEU A 257 -9.46 4.85 -14.55
CA LEU A 257 -10.06 4.67 -13.24
C LEU A 257 -10.05 5.94 -12.38
N ILE A 258 -9.19 6.91 -12.72
CA ILE A 258 -8.99 8.13 -11.94
C ILE A 258 -9.61 9.33 -12.67
N ASP A 259 -10.28 10.21 -11.92
CA ASP A 259 -10.84 11.47 -12.41
C ASP A 259 -9.84 12.62 -12.25
N ALA A 260 -9.00 12.55 -11.23
CA ALA A 260 -7.96 13.54 -10.97
C ALA A 260 -6.68 12.91 -10.41
N ILE A 261 -5.58 13.63 -10.58
CA ILE A 261 -4.28 13.27 -10.02
C ILE A 261 -3.62 14.48 -9.34
N VAL A 262 -3.19 14.28 -8.10
CA VAL A 262 -2.36 15.24 -7.35
C VAL A 262 -0.90 14.97 -7.66
N VAL A 263 -0.18 15.99 -8.13
CA VAL A 263 1.21 15.88 -8.61
C VAL A 263 2.08 16.93 -7.94
N ASP A 264 3.39 16.65 -7.80
CA ASP A 264 4.31 17.68 -7.33
C ASP A 264 4.29 18.87 -8.32
N PRO A 265 4.39 20.13 -7.85
CA PRO A 265 4.30 21.27 -8.75
C PRO A 265 5.36 21.29 -9.85
N GLY A 266 6.51 20.64 -9.64
CA GLY A 266 7.54 20.49 -10.67
C GLY A 266 7.13 19.58 -11.84
N ASP A 267 6.17 18.68 -11.64
CA ASP A 267 5.74 17.68 -12.62
C ASP A 267 4.40 18.07 -13.30
N ALA A 268 3.81 19.19 -12.93
CA ALA A 268 2.47 19.60 -13.38
C ALA A 268 2.39 19.90 -14.88
N ASP A 269 3.46 20.48 -15.45
CA ASP A 269 3.53 20.84 -16.87
C ASP A 269 3.83 19.63 -17.78
N GLU A 270 4.10 18.45 -17.20
CA GLU A 270 4.41 17.22 -17.96
C GLU A 270 3.16 16.51 -18.51
N VAL A 271 1.97 16.92 -18.08
CA VAL A 271 0.73 16.20 -18.38
C VAL A 271 -0.06 16.89 -19.48
N SER A 272 -0.28 16.16 -20.58
CA SER A 272 -1.13 16.60 -21.70
C SER A 272 -2.56 16.03 -21.66
N SER A 273 -2.96 15.40 -20.55
CA SER A 273 -4.24 14.71 -20.41
C SER A 273 -5.45 15.66 -20.47
N ASN A 274 -6.44 15.29 -21.29
CA ASN A 274 -7.73 15.99 -21.37
C ASN A 274 -8.84 15.29 -20.55
N THR A 275 -8.55 14.13 -19.95
CA THR A 275 -9.54 13.29 -19.27
C THR A 275 -9.34 13.23 -17.76
N VAL A 276 -8.14 13.52 -17.28
CA VAL A 276 -7.78 13.51 -15.85
C VAL A 276 -7.39 14.92 -15.43
N GLU A 277 -8.07 15.45 -14.41
CA GLU A 277 -7.73 16.74 -13.82
C GLU A 277 -6.37 16.66 -13.11
N VAL A 278 -5.46 17.59 -13.42
CA VAL A 278 -4.13 17.66 -12.80
C VAL A 278 -4.16 18.72 -11.70
N ILE A 279 -3.82 18.31 -10.47
CA ILE A 279 -3.88 19.16 -9.27
C ILE A 279 -2.45 19.33 -8.74
N PRO A 280 -1.78 20.48 -8.99
CA PRO A 280 -0.44 20.72 -8.49
C PRO A 280 -0.45 20.96 -6.97
N ALA A 281 0.27 20.14 -6.21
CA ALA A 281 0.44 20.30 -4.77
C ALA A 281 1.69 19.59 -4.26
N ASN A 282 2.22 20.01 -3.12
CA ASN A 282 3.37 19.34 -2.51
C ASN A 282 2.99 17.90 -2.09
N THR A 283 3.48 16.90 -2.83
CA THR A 283 3.25 15.47 -2.58
C THR A 283 4.29 14.86 -1.63
N ARG A 284 5.27 15.64 -1.15
CA ARG A 284 6.27 15.18 -0.18
C ARG A 284 5.69 15.12 1.24
N ILE A 285 5.21 13.94 1.62
CA ILE A 285 4.67 13.67 2.96
C ILE A 285 5.80 13.37 3.95
N ALA A 286 6.45 14.42 4.48
CA ALA A 286 7.59 14.30 5.40
C ALA A 286 7.18 14.10 6.87
N ASP A 287 6.05 14.68 7.27
CA ASP A 287 5.55 14.68 8.65
C ASP A 287 4.01 14.68 8.69
N ILE A 288 3.45 14.62 9.90
CA ILE A 288 2.00 14.61 10.10
C ILE A 288 1.31 15.88 9.60
N GLY A 289 1.96 17.04 9.67
CA GLY A 289 1.41 18.30 9.19
C GLY A 289 1.33 18.33 7.66
N ALA A 290 2.32 17.78 6.97
CA ALA A 290 2.29 17.57 5.53
C ALA A 290 1.18 16.60 5.12
N ALA A 291 1.03 15.49 5.86
CA ALA A 291 -0.04 14.52 5.62
C ALA A 291 -1.43 15.15 5.79
N GLU A 292 -1.64 15.95 6.84
CA GLU A 292 -2.91 16.63 7.09
C GLU A 292 -3.22 17.69 6.02
N ARG A 293 -2.23 18.46 5.57
CA ARG A 293 -2.41 19.42 4.45
C ARG A 293 -2.85 18.71 3.17
N LEU A 294 -2.20 17.60 2.82
CA LEU A 294 -2.60 16.78 1.68
C LEU A 294 -4.02 16.23 1.88
N GLY A 295 -4.35 15.73 3.08
CA GLY A 295 -5.70 15.27 3.40
C GLY A 295 -6.77 16.35 3.23
N ARG A 296 -6.51 17.59 3.66
CA ARG A 296 -7.44 18.72 3.47
C ARG A 296 -7.63 19.06 1.99
N LEU A 297 -6.57 19.00 1.19
CA LEU A 297 -6.66 19.18 -0.25
C LEU A 297 -7.52 18.08 -0.89
N LEU A 298 -7.29 16.81 -0.57
CA LEU A 298 -8.09 15.71 -1.09
C LEU A 298 -9.58 15.88 -0.73
N LEU A 299 -9.86 16.23 0.53
CA LEU A 299 -11.23 16.45 1.00
C LEU A 299 -11.92 17.68 0.40
N SER A 300 -11.19 18.67 -0.12
CA SER A 300 -11.82 19.81 -0.81
C SER A 300 -12.40 19.44 -2.17
N HIS A 301 -12.11 18.24 -2.69
CA HIS A 301 -12.62 17.72 -3.96
C HIS A 301 -13.82 16.77 -3.79
N VAL A 302 -14.29 16.58 -2.56
CA VAL A 302 -15.54 15.87 -2.28
C VAL A 302 -16.68 16.77 -2.75
N ARG A 303 -17.50 16.26 -3.67
CA ARG A 303 -18.66 16.98 -4.22
C ARG A 303 -19.87 16.93 -3.30
#